data_AF-A0A843DSD1-F1
#
_entry.id   AF-A0A843DSD1-F1
#
_cell.length_a   1.000
_cell.length_b   1.000
_cell.length_c   1.000
_cell.angle_alpha   90.00
_cell.angle_beta   90.00
_cell.angle_gamma   90.00
#
_symmetry.space_group_name_H-M   'P 1'
#
loop_
_entity.id
_entity.type
_entity.pdbx_description
1 polymer ?
#
loop_
_entity_poly.entity_id
_entity_poly.type
_entity_poly.pdbx_seq_one_letter_code
_entity_poly.pdbx_strand_id
1 'polypeptide(L)'
;MTSTPAKKGIDTILKKPIAAGIIIGFAAALVQALLFPAGGPVAYGFCVACHSRDFIDVIWNNIFGTSLFAAPISLAGALPVLTIVGVLIGAVVAALVYREFRLKKATALGCVKYTLGGFFFMVCALLMGACPYRIALRIGYGDLIALFGLVAIVIGVLIGVKIALKKMEA
;
A
#
# COMPACT_ATOMS: atom_id res chain seq x y z
N MET A 1 25.43 20.90 9.85
CA MET A 1 25.92 19.96 8.81
C MET A 1 26.62 18.80 9.49
N THR A 2 25.94 17.67 9.67
CA THR A 2 26.53 16.41 10.12
C THR A 2 25.75 15.31 9.43
N SER A 3 26.22 14.91 8.25
CA SER A 3 25.76 13.70 7.57
C SER A 3 26.39 12.52 8.30
N THR A 4 25.58 11.77 9.03
CA THR A 4 25.97 10.46 9.55
C THR A 4 26.53 9.63 8.39
N PRO A 5 27.71 8.99 8.54
CA PRO A 5 28.30 8.23 7.45
C PRO A 5 27.37 7.07 7.10
N ALA A 6 26.83 7.11 5.88
CA ALA A 6 26.02 6.04 5.31
C ALA A 6 26.79 4.71 5.41
N LYS A 7 26.14 3.64 5.91
CA LYS A 7 26.71 2.30 5.85
C LYS A 7 26.66 1.86 4.38
N LYS A 8 27.71 2.25 3.63
CA LYS A 8 27.92 2.11 2.17
C LYS A 8 27.43 0.79 1.55
N GLY A 9 27.43 -0.32 2.28
CA GLY A 9 26.99 -1.64 1.80
C GLY A 9 25.47 -1.83 1.73
N ILE A 10 24.76 -1.56 2.84
CA ILE A 10 23.32 -1.84 2.96
C ILE A 10 22.50 -0.86 2.13
N ASP A 11 22.90 0.41 2.13
CA ASP A 11 22.21 1.47 1.39
C ASP A 11 22.28 1.26 -0.14
N THR A 12 23.34 0.61 -0.63
CA THR A 12 23.51 0.31 -2.07
C THR A 12 22.61 -0.84 -2.52
N ILE A 13 22.35 -1.81 -1.64
CA ILE A 13 21.44 -2.93 -1.90
C ILE A 13 19.98 -2.43 -1.83
N LEU A 14 19.62 -1.67 -0.79
CA LEU A 14 18.26 -1.13 -0.62
C LEU A 14 17.82 -0.17 -1.73
N LYS A 15 18.76 0.55 -2.37
CA LYS A 15 18.45 1.46 -3.48
C LYS A 15 17.98 0.76 -4.75
N LYS A 16 18.13 -0.57 -4.86
CA LYS A 16 17.61 -1.33 -6.00
C LYS A 16 16.13 -1.65 -5.79
N PRO A 17 15.23 -1.31 -6.72
CA PRO A 17 13.79 -1.55 -6.56
C PRO A 17 13.47 -3.05 -6.39
N ILE A 18 14.29 -3.93 -6.95
CA ILE A 18 14.18 -5.39 -6.80
C ILE A 18 14.42 -5.81 -5.35
N ALA A 19 15.43 -5.26 -4.68
CA ALA A 19 15.73 -5.60 -3.29
C ALA A 19 14.58 -5.18 -2.36
N ALA A 20 14.05 -3.96 -2.56
CA ALA A 20 12.88 -3.49 -1.84
C ALA A 20 11.66 -4.40 -2.08
N GLY A 21 11.42 -4.80 -3.33
CA GLY A 21 10.34 -5.71 -3.71
C GLY A 21 10.45 -7.07 -3.02
N ILE A 22 11.64 -7.68 -2.99
CA ILE A 22 11.88 -8.96 -2.32
C ILE A 22 11.65 -8.84 -0.81
N ILE A 23 12.20 -7.80 -0.17
CA ILE A 23 12.07 -7.60 1.29
C ILE A 23 10.60 -7.42 1.67
N ILE A 24 9.88 -6.52 0.98
CA ILE A 24 8.49 -6.22 1.31
C ILE A 24 7.58 -7.41 0.96
N GLY A 25 7.81 -8.09 -0.17
CA GLY A 25 7.06 -9.28 -0.56
C GLY A 25 7.23 -10.43 0.44
N PHE A 26 8.47 -10.69 0.87
CA PHE A 26 8.76 -11.70 1.89
C PHE A 26 8.12 -11.33 3.24
N ALA A 27 8.24 -10.06 3.66
CA ALA A 27 7.59 -9.58 4.88
C ALA A 27 6.07 -9.74 4.82
N ALA A 28 5.43 -9.41 3.69
CA ALA A 28 3.99 -9.58 3.51
C ALA A 28 3.57 -11.06 3.57
N ALA A 29 4.37 -11.98 3.02
CA ALA A 29 4.13 -13.41 3.11
C ALA A 29 4.31 -13.96 4.53
N LEU A 30 5.33 -13.49 5.25
CA LEU A 30 5.56 -13.84 6.65
C LEU A 30 4.39 -13.39 7.53
N VAL A 31 3.93 -12.16 7.32
CA VAL A 31 2.78 -11.61 8.01
C VAL A 31 1.50 -12.39 7.66
N GLN A 32 1.30 -12.76 6.39
CA GLN A 32 0.20 -13.65 6.01
C GLN A 32 0.23 -14.99 6.76
N ALA A 33 1.41 -15.59 6.92
CA ALA A 33 1.57 -16.84 7.65
C ALA A 33 1.18 -16.71 9.14
N LEU A 34 1.37 -15.54 9.73
CA LEU A 34 0.94 -15.25 11.10
C LEU A 34 -0.56 -14.90 11.21
N LEU A 35 -1.11 -14.19 10.22
CA LEU A 35 -2.49 -13.74 10.22
C LEU A 35 -3.49 -14.87 9.96
N PHE A 36 -3.12 -15.84 9.13
CA PHE A 36 -4.02 -16.93 8.77
C PHE A 36 -4.46 -17.79 9.98
N PRO A 37 -3.55 -18.23 10.88
CA PRO A 37 -3.93 -18.87 12.14
C PRO A 37 -4.77 -18.00 13.07
N ALA A 38 -4.63 -16.67 13.00
CA ALA A 38 -5.37 -15.71 13.80
C ALA A 38 -6.79 -15.41 13.26
N GLY A 39 -7.28 -16.16 12.26
CA GLY A 39 -8.59 -15.96 11.64
C GLY A 39 -8.61 -14.87 10.56
N GLY A 40 -7.45 -14.43 10.08
CA GLY A 40 -7.31 -13.47 9.00
C GLY A 40 -7.77 -14.03 7.64
N PRO A 41 -8.35 -13.21 6.74
CA PRO A 41 -8.71 -13.65 5.39
C PRO A 41 -7.51 -14.15 4.58
N VAL A 42 -7.77 -14.97 3.56
CA VAL A 42 -6.71 -15.39 2.61
C VAL A 42 -6.11 -14.19 1.89
N ALA A 43 -4.77 -14.19 1.76
CA ALA A 43 -3.99 -13.12 1.13
C ALA A 43 -4.27 -11.72 1.72
N TYR A 44 -4.38 -11.62 3.04
CA TYR A 44 -4.59 -10.37 3.79
C TYR A 44 -3.33 -9.82 4.48
N GLY A 45 -2.17 -10.47 4.30
CA GLY A 45 -0.92 -10.15 5.02
C GLY A 45 -0.45 -8.71 4.87
N PHE A 46 -0.59 -8.12 3.68
CA PHE A 46 -0.43 -6.68 3.50
C PHE A 46 -1.27 -6.19 2.34
N CYS A 47 -2.20 -5.27 2.61
CA CYS A 47 -3.02 -4.65 1.59
C CYS A 47 -3.39 -3.20 1.93
N VAL A 48 -2.76 -2.24 1.26
CA VAL A 48 -3.03 -0.82 1.48
C VAL A 48 -4.50 -0.47 1.25
N ALA A 49 -5.15 -1.04 0.22
CA ALA A 49 -6.57 -0.75 -0.05
C ALA A 49 -7.50 -1.29 1.05
N CYS A 50 -7.36 -2.57 1.41
CA CYS A 50 -8.23 -3.20 2.39
C CYS A 50 -7.97 -2.70 3.81
N HIS A 51 -6.71 -2.52 4.22
CA HIS A 51 -6.41 -1.96 5.54
C HIS A 51 -6.85 -0.50 5.67
N SER A 52 -6.81 0.29 4.59
CA SER A 52 -7.34 1.66 4.62
C SER A 52 -8.86 1.66 4.75
N ARG A 53 -9.57 0.81 4.00
CA ARG A 53 -11.02 0.62 4.13
C ARG A 53 -11.38 0.21 5.56
N ASP A 54 -10.77 -0.85 6.08
CA ASP A 54 -11.10 -1.38 7.40
C ASP A 54 -10.79 -0.37 8.51
N PHE A 55 -9.73 0.43 8.36
CA PHE A 55 -9.43 1.52 9.29
C PHE A 55 -10.54 2.57 9.32
N ILE A 56 -11.02 3.00 8.16
CA ILE A 56 -12.12 3.98 8.06
C ILE A 56 -13.44 3.37 8.55
N ASP A 57 -13.77 2.14 8.17
CA ASP A 57 -15.01 1.46 8.56
C ASP A 57 -15.06 1.23 10.07
N VAL A 58 -13.96 0.83 10.72
CA VAL A 58 -13.90 0.68 12.18
C VAL A 58 -14.09 2.01 12.89
N ILE A 59 -13.42 3.08 12.44
CA ILE A 59 -13.60 4.42 13.01
C ILE A 59 -15.05 4.89 12.83
N TRP A 60 -15.60 4.70 11.65
CA TRP A 60 -16.97 5.10 11.33
C TRP A 60 -18.00 4.34 12.17
N ASN A 61 -17.83 3.02 12.32
CA ASN A 61 -18.67 2.18 13.18
C ASN A 61 -18.61 2.65 14.64
N ASN A 62 -17.42 2.98 15.14
CA ASN A 62 -17.22 3.45 16.51
C ASN A 62 -17.83 4.84 16.76
N ILE A 63 -17.79 5.75 15.78
CA ILE A 63 -18.31 7.12 15.93
C ILE A 63 -19.83 7.15 15.72
N PHE A 64 -20.34 6.45 14.71
CA PHE A 64 -21.73 6.56 14.25
C PHE A 64 -22.61 5.36 14.63
N GLY A 65 -22.07 4.36 15.33
CA GLY A 65 -22.82 3.18 15.76
C GLY A 65 -23.33 2.31 14.60
N THR A 66 -22.71 2.41 13.43
CA THR A 66 -23.07 1.61 12.25
C THR A 66 -22.33 0.27 12.22
N SER A 67 -22.75 -0.63 11.33
CA SER A 67 -22.19 -1.98 11.17
C SER A 67 -21.61 -2.19 9.77
N LEU A 68 -20.76 -1.27 9.32
CA LEU A 68 -19.99 -1.45 8.08
C LEU A 68 -19.04 -2.65 8.19
N PHE A 69 -18.82 -3.34 7.08
CA PHE A 69 -18.01 -4.54 7.04
C PHE A 69 -16.52 -4.23 7.22
N ALA A 70 -15.91 -4.77 8.28
CA ALA A 70 -14.46 -4.80 8.47
C ALA A 70 -14.00 -6.25 8.67
N ALA A 71 -12.74 -6.57 8.30
CA ALA A 71 -12.22 -7.91 8.54
C ALA A 71 -12.19 -8.22 10.06
N PRO A 72 -12.42 -9.48 10.48
CA PRO A 72 -12.40 -9.87 11.90
C PRO A 72 -11.12 -9.46 12.62
N ILE A 73 -9.98 -9.58 11.94
CA ILE A 73 -8.67 -9.17 12.47
C ILE A 73 -8.55 -7.66 12.72
N SER A 74 -9.26 -6.84 11.93
CA SER A 74 -9.29 -5.39 12.09
C SER A 74 -10.25 -4.95 13.19
N LEU A 75 -11.34 -5.71 13.42
CA LEU A 75 -12.25 -5.51 14.55
C LEU A 75 -11.63 -5.91 15.89
N ALA A 76 -10.74 -6.91 15.90
CA ALA A 76 -10.02 -7.36 17.09
C ALA A 76 -9.00 -6.34 17.63
N GLY A 77 -8.78 -5.21 16.95
CA GLY A 77 -7.92 -4.11 17.41
C GLY A 77 -6.43 -4.43 17.53
N ALA A 78 -6.00 -5.64 17.12
CA ALA A 78 -4.79 -6.26 17.66
C ALA A 78 -3.47 -5.82 17.01
N LEU A 79 -3.46 -5.11 15.87
CA LEU A 79 -2.20 -4.88 15.13
C LEU A 79 -2.10 -3.49 14.47
N PRO A 80 -1.93 -2.40 15.25
CA PRO A 80 -1.74 -1.04 14.72
C PRO A 80 -0.54 -0.92 13.75
N VAL A 81 0.52 -1.72 13.96
CA VAL A 81 1.72 -1.75 13.11
C VAL A 81 1.47 -2.29 11.69
N LEU A 82 0.41 -3.09 11.51
CA LEU A 82 0.03 -3.68 10.24
C LEU A 82 -1.02 -2.85 9.49
N THR A 83 -1.48 -1.76 10.10
CA THR A 83 -2.45 -0.84 9.51
C THR A 83 -1.77 0.24 8.67
N ILE A 84 -2.57 0.98 7.90
CA ILE A 84 -2.11 2.14 7.13
C ILE A 84 -1.39 3.19 8.01
N VAL A 85 -1.73 3.26 9.31
CA VAL A 85 -1.09 4.17 10.28
C VAL A 85 0.38 3.81 10.47
N GLY A 86 0.70 2.53 10.63
CA GLY A 86 2.09 2.07 10.77
C GLY A 86 2.95 2.41 9.55
N VAL A 87 2.39 2.24 8.35
CA VAL A 87 3.06 2.62 7.09
C VAL A 87 3.32 4.12 7.01
N LEU A 88 2.34 4.94 7.39
CA LEU A 88 2.47 6.40 7.39
C LEU A 88 3.52 6.87 8.39
N ILE A 89 3.49 6.35 9.63
CA ILE A 89 4.50 6.68 10.65
C ILE A 89 5.88 6.23 10.19
N GLY A 90 6.01 5.01 9.68
CA GLY A 90 7.28 4.49 9.16
C GLY A 90 7.85 5.34 8.01
N ALA A 91 7.00 5.76 7.07
CA ALA A 91 7.40 6.64 5.97
C ALA A 91 7.85 8.01 6.46
N VAL A 92 7.16 8.60 7.45
CA VAL A 92 7.54 9.90 8.04
C VAL A 92 8.86 9.77 8.79
N VAL A 93 9.02 8.76 9.64
CA VAL A 93 10.26 8.51 10.39
C VAL A 93 11.43 8.30 9.43
N ALA A 94 11.26 7.48 8.38
CA ALA A 94 12.29 7.29 7.37
C ALA A 94 12.65 8.62 6.67
N ALA A 95 11.66 9.41 6.25
CA ALA A 95 11.90 10.70 5.59
C ALA A 95 12.63 11.71 6.51
N LEU A 96 12.37 11.67 7.82
CA LEU A 96 13.07 12.50 8.81
C LEU A 96 14.51 12.05 9.04
N VAL A 97 14.74 10.73 9.17
CA VAL A 97 16.08 10.15 9.36
C VAL A 97 16.99 10.45 8.18
N TYR A 98 16.48 10.30 6.94
CA TYR A 98 17.23 10.60 5.72
C TYR A 98 17.23 12.10 5.36
N ARG A 99 16.52 12.94 6.13
CA ARG A 99 16.39 14.40 5.90
C ARG A 99 15.82 14.73 4.51
N GLU A 100 14.95 13.87 3.99
CA GLU A 100 14.26 14.03 2.71
C GLU A 100 12.83 14.53 2.87
N PHE A 101 12.36 14.73 4.11
CA PHE A 101 11.03 15.25 4.39
C PHE A 101 10.84 16.66 3.81
N ARG A 102 9.91 16.79 2.86
CA ARG A 102 9.53 18.07 2.23
C ARG A 102 8.02 18.17 2.08
N LEU A 103 7.45 19.25 2.61
CA LEU A 103 6.05 19.60 2.39
C LEU A 103 5.87 20.19 0.99
N LYS A 104 5.14 19.50 0.13
CA LYS A 104 4.78 20.00 -1.21
C LYS A 104 3.40 20.64 -1.16
N LYS A 105 3.28 21.86 -1.69
CA LYS A 105 1.98 22.53 -1.90
C LYS A 105 1.42 22.09 -3.25
N ALA A 106 0.17 21.66 -3.27
CA ALA A 106 -0.56 21.37 -4.50
C ALA A 106 -1.36 22.59 -4.96
N THR A 107 -1.48 22.79 -6.27
CA THR A 107 -2.44 23.76 -6.83
C THR A 107 -3.86 23.24 -6.64
N ALA A 108 -4.87 24.12 -6.64
CA ALA A 108 -6.28 23.71 -6.49
C ALA A 108 -6.68 22.63 -7.53
N LEU A 109 -6.27 22.80 -8.78
CA LEU A 109 -6.47 21.82 -9.85
C LEU A 109 -5.72 20.49 -9.59
N GLY A 110 -4.55 20.56 -8.94
CA GLY A 110 -3.80 19.40 -8.49
C GLY A 110 -4.53 18.62 -7.41
N CYS A 111 -5.07 19.31 -6.39
CA CYS A 111 -5.86 18.69 -5.34
C CYS A 111 -7.04 17.90 -5.90
N VAL A 112 -7.83 18.51 -6.79
CA VAL A 112 -8.98 17.83 -7.42
C VAL A 112 -8.56 16.57 -8.17
N LYS A 113 -7.47 16.65 -8.95
CA LYS A 113 -6.95 15.49 -9.69
C LYS A 113 -6.51 14.35 -8.76
N TYR A 114 -5.80 14.64 -7.68
CA TYR A 114 -5.34 13.61 -6.75
C TYR A 114 -6.50 13.01 -5.96
N THR A 115 -7.46 13.82 -5.50
CA THR A 115 -8.65 13.34 -4.81
C THR A 115 -9.49 12.44 -5.71
N LEU A 116 -9.78 12.89 -6.93
CA LEU A 116 -10.59 12.12 -7.87
C LEU A 116 -9.87 10.84 -8.33
N GLY A 117 -8.56 10.94 -8.60
CA GLY A 117 -7.73 9.79 -8.92
C GLY A 117 -7.67 8.76 -7.78
N GLY A 118 -7.52 9.22 -6.54
CA GLY A 118 -7.54 8.36 -5.34
C GLY A 118 -8.89 7.68 -5.12
N PHE A 119 -9.99 8.42 -5.33
CA PHE A 119 -11.35 7.89 -5.26
C PHE A 119 -11.57 6.77 -6.28
N PHE A 120 -11.29 7.02 -7.56
CA PHE A 120 -11.43 6.00 -8.61
C PHE A 120 -10.50 4.81 -8.37
N PHE A 121 -9.26 5.07 -7.93
CA PHE A 121 -8.34 4.01 -7.55
C PHE A 121 -8.92 3.13 -6.44
N MET A 122 -9.49 3.69 -5.37
CA MET A 122 -10.05 2.90 -4.28
C MET A 122 -11.27 2.08 -4.70
N VAL A 123 -12.19 2.66 -5.48
CA VAL A 123 -13.35 1.93 -5.99
C VAL A 123 -12.89 0.74 -6.85
N CYS A 124 -12.01 0.97 -7.83
CA CYS A 124 -11.48 -0.10 -8.69
C CYS A 124 -10.65 -1.12 -7.91
N ALA A 125 -9.84 -0.68 -6.95
CA ALA A 125 -9.01 -1.55 -6.12
C ALA A 125 -9.86 -2.46 -5.23
N LEU A 126 -11.00 -1.99 -4.70
CA LEU A 126 -11.89 -2.81 -3.90
C LEU A 126 -12.69 -3.81 -4.74
N LEU A 127 -13.12 -3.43 -5.95
CA LEU A 127 -13.86 -4.33 -6.85
C LEU A 127 -13.05 -5.58 -7.22
N MET A 128 -11.75 -5.42 -7.48
CA MET A 128 -10.85 -6.52 -7.88
C MET A 128 -9.97 -7.04 -6.73
N GLY A 129 -9.91 -6.35 -5.58
CA GLY A 129 -8.90 -6.59 -4.54
C GLY A 129 -7.48 -6.23 -4.99
N ALA A 130 -7.35 -5.24 -5.87
CA ALA A 130 -6.20 -5.01 -6.73
C ALA A 130 -5.08 -4.16 -6.10
N CYS A 131 -4.63 -4.54 -4.90
CA CYS A 131 -3.35 -4.04 -4.40
C CYS A 131 -2.22 -4.98 -4.88
N PRO A 132 -1.04 -4.45 -5.27
CA PRO A 132 0.02 -5.27 -5.86
C PRO A 132 0.50 -6.37 -4.91
N TYR A 133 0.53 -6.09 -3.61
CA TYR A 133 0.92 -7.03 -2.57
C TYR A 133 -0.13 -8.16 -2.38
N ARG A 134 -1.41 -7.80 -2.31
CA ARG A 134 -2.51 -8.76 -2.16
C ARG A 134 -2.65 -9.65 -3.38
N ILE A 135 -2.53 -9.09 -4.58
CA ILE A 135 -2.52 -9.88 -5.81
C ILE A 135 -1.35 -10.85 -5.82
N ALA A 136 -0.14 -10.41 -5.47
CA ALA A 136 1.02 -11.30 -5.40
C ALA A 136 0.81 -12.45 -4.40
N LEU A 137 0.22 -12.17 -3.23
CA LEU A 137 -0.14 -13.21 -2.27
C LEU A 137 -1.22 -14.15 -2.81
N ARG A 138 -2.27 -13.64 -3.47
CA ARG A 138 -3.33 -14.47 -4.09
C ARG A 138 -2.78 -15.39 -5.18
N ILE A 139 -1.85 -14.90 -6.00
CA ILE A 139 -1.14 -15.72 -6.99
C ILE A 139 -0.35 -16.83 -6.28
N GLY A 140 0.27 -16.54 -5.14
CA GLY A 140 0.93 -17.56 -4.30
C GLY A 140 -0.02 -18.65 -3.78
N TYR A 141 -1.33 -18.34 -3.63
CA TYR A 141 -2.38 -19.32 -3.30
C TYR A 141 -2.97 -20.03 -4.53
N GLY A 142 -2.47 -19.77 -5.75
CA GLY A 142 -2.95 -20.40 -6.99
C GLY A 142 -4.16 -19.73 -7.63
N ASP A 143 -4.47 -18.47 -7.28
CA ASP A 143 -5.61 -17.75 -7.85
C ASP A 143 -5.31 -17.20 -9.26
N LEU A 144 -5.91 -17.83 -10.27
CA LEU A 144 -5.77 -17.42 -11.68
C LEU A 144 -6.42 -16.07 -11.99
N ILE A 145 -7.47 -15.66 -11.25
CA ILE A 145 -8.12 -14.36 -11.45
C ILE A 145 -7.17 -13.24 -11.01
N ALA A 146 -6.39 -13.47 -9.95
CA ALA A 146 -5.36 -12.54 -9.49
C ALA A 146 -4.27 -12.30 -10.55
N LEU A 147 -3.95 -13.31 -11.36
CA LEU A 147 -2.99 -13.17 -12.46
C LEU A 147 -3.48 -12.18 -13.52
N PHE A 148 -4.74 -12.29 -13.94
CA PHE A 148 -5.34 -11.31 -14.86
C PHE A 148 -5.39 -9.91 -14.26
N GLY A 149 -5.68 -9.80 -12.96
CA GLY A 149 -5.60 -8.55 -12.21
C GLY A 149 -4.20 -7.92 -12.24
N LEU A 150 -3.15 -8.73 -12.09
CA LEU A 150 -1.76 -8.26 -12.17
C LEU A 150 -1.44 -7.71 -13.56
N VAL A 151 -1.81 -8.45 -14.61
CA VAL A 151 -1.61 -8.02 -16.01
C VAL A 151 -2.32 -6.70 -16.28
N ALA A 152 -3.56 -6.55 -15.81
CA ALA A 152 -4.32 -5.32 -15.96
C ALA A 152 -3.65 -4.13 -15.25
N ILE A 153 -3.12 -4.32 -14.02
CA ILE A 153 -2.34 -3.29 -13.33
C ILE A 153 -1.11 -2.90 -14.13
N VAL A 154 -0.34 -3.88 -14.62
CA VAL A 154 0.89 -3.62 -15.38
C VAL A 154 0.59 -2.80 -16.63
N ILE A 155 -0.39 -3.22 -17.43
CA ILE A 155 -0.79 -2.51 -18.65
C ILE A 155 -1.28 -1.08 -18.32
N GLY A 156 -2.13 -0.94 -17.30
CA GLY A 156 -2.65 0.36 -16.87
C GLY A 156 -1.54 1.32 -16.42
N VAL A 157 -0.57 0.84 -15.64
CA VAL A 157 0.59 1.63 -15.21
C VAL A 157 1.46 2.02 -16.40
N LEU A 158 1.75 1.12 -17.33
CA LEU A 158 2.57 1.42 -18.51
C LEU A 158 1.93 2.50 -19.39
N ILE A 159 0.61 2.41 -19.64
CA ILE A 159 -0.14 3.42 -20.39
C ILE A 159 -0.13 4.75 -19.64
N GLY A 160 -0.43 4.73 -18.34
CA GLY A 160 -0.46 5.94 -17.50
C GLY A 160 0.89 6.66 -17.45
N VAL A 161 1.99 5.91 -17.29
CA VAL A 161 3.36 6.45 -17.32
C VAL A 161 3.66 7.05 -18.68
N LYS A 162 3.35 6.38 -19.79
CA LYS A 162 3.60 6.89 -21.14
C LYS A 162 2.86 8.22 -21.40
N ILE A 163 1.60 8.32 -20.97
CA ILE A 163 0.81 9.56 -21.10
C ILE A 163 1.41 10.66 -20.22
N ALA A 164 1.78 10.35 -18.99
CA ALA A 164 2.35 11.32 -18.06
C ALA A 164 3.71 11.86 -18.55
N LEU A 165 4.59 10.99 -19.05
CA LEU A 165 5.88 11.37 -19.62
C LEU A 165 5.71 12.27 -20.84
N LYS A 166 4.85 11.89 -21.79
CA LYS A 166 4.59 12.69 -23.01
C LYS A 166 4.08 14.09 -22.68
N LYS A 167 3.33 14.24 -21.59
CA LYS A 167 2.83 15.55 -21.12
C LYS A 167 3.93 16.43 -20.51
N MET A 168 5.03 15.86 -20.04
CA MET A 168 6.17 16.62 -19.51
C MET A 168 7.16 17.02 -20.62
N GLU A 169 7.16 16.28 -21.74
CA GLU A 169 7.96 16.59 -22.93
C GLU A 169 7.33 17.66 -23.83
N ALA A 170 6.03 17.95 -23.64
CA ALA A 170 5.26 18.95 -24.39
C ALA A 170 5.05 20.23 -23.59
#